data_AF-F0IE11-F1
#
_entry.id   AF-F0IE11-F1
#
_cell.length_a   1.000
_cell.length_b   1.000
_cell.length_c   1.000
_cell.angle_alpha   90.00
_cell.angle_beta   90.00
_cell.angle_gamma   90.00
#
_symmetry.space_group_name_H-M   'P 1'
#
loop_
_entity.id
_entity.type
_entity.pdbx_description
1 polymer ?
#
loop_
_entity_poly.entity_id
_entity_poly.type
_entity_poly.pdbx_seq_one_letter_code
_entity_poly.pdbx_strand_id
1 'polypeptide(L)' 'MGLHPAAIAKLAAIIQSAAAKGCQVIAATQSTDLISYFEPEDIVTVDRVKGETVFKRLSKEQNAQDLVIGYKL' A
#
# COMPACT_ATOMS: atom_id res chain seq x y z
N MET A 1 -1.49 -14.80 -12.98
CA MET A 1 -1.22 -15.91 -12.03
C MET A 1 -0.77 -15.29 -10.72
N GLY A 2 -1.71 -14.70 -9.99
CA GLY A 2 -1.44 -13.98 -8.74
C GLY A 2 -1.70 -14.87 -7.52
N LEU A 3 -1.31 -14.38 -6.34
CA LEU A 3 -1.75 -14.97 -5.09
C LEU A 3 -3.29 -15.05 -5.09
N HIS A 4 -3.82 -16.25 -4.82
CA HIS A 4 -5.25 -16.42 -4.57
C HIS A 4 -5.69 -15.40 -3.50
N PRO A 5 -6.93 -14.83 -3.53
CA PRO A 5 -7.35 -13.80 -2.58
C PRO A 5 -7.07 -14.16 -1.11
N ALA A 6 -7.28 -15.44 -0.74
CA ALA A 6 -6.95 -15.96 0.58
C ALA A 6 -5.45 -15.87 0.97
N ALA A 7 -4.54 -15.95 0.01
CA ALA A 7 -3.11 -15.82 0.24
C ALA A 7 -2.68 -14.34 0.38
N ILE A 8 -3.34 -13.40 -0.30
CA ILE A 8 -3.12 -11.95 -0.12
C ILE A 8 -3.51 -11.54 1.31
N ALA A 9 -4.68 -11.98 1.77
CA ALA A 9 -5.14 -11.73 3.13
C ALA A 9 -4.15 -12.26 4.20
N LYS A 10 -3.64 -13.49 3.99
CA LYS A 10 -2.62 -14.08 4.88
C LYS A 10 -1.33 -13.30 4.87
N LEU A 11 -0.86 -12.86 3.69
CA LEU A 11 0.35 -12.05 3.57
C LEU A 11 0.21 -10.73 4.33
N ALA A 12 -0.91 -10.03 4.16
CA ALA A 12 -1.20 -8.79 4.89
C ALA A 12 -1.17 -9.01 6.42
N ALA A 13 -1.82 -10.07 6.89
CA ALA A 13 -1.82 -10.43 8.31
C ALA A 13 -0.41 -10.73 8.86
N ILE A 14 0.44 -11.39 8.08
CA ILE A 14 1.84 -11.66 8.47
C ILE A 14 2.64 -10.35 8.57
N ILE A 15 2.48 -9.44 7.60
CA ILE A 15 3.14 -8.13 7.60
C ILE A 15 2.75 -7.33 8.85
N GLN A 16 1.45 -7.22 9.14
CA GLN A 16 0.95 -6.50 10.31
C GLN A 16 1.41 -7.16 11.62
N SER A 17 1.44 -8.50 11.69
CA SER A 17 1.94 -9.22 12.86
C SER A 17 3.42 -8.97 13.12
N ALA A 18 4.25 -8.92 12.07
CA ALA A 18 5.65 -8.59 12.19
C ALA A 18 5.84 -7.14 12.68
N ALA A 19 5.09 -6.19 12.11
CA ALA A 19 5.09 -4.80 12.53
C ALA A 19 4.68 -4.62 14.00
N ALA A 20 3.60 -5.29 14.43
CA ALA A 20 3.13 -5.27 15.81
C ALA A 20 4.14 -5.84 16.82
N LYS A 21 5.07 -6.69 16.36
CA LYS A 21 6.19 -7.22 17.16
C LYS A 21 7.41 -6.28 17.17
N GLY A 22 7.29 -5.07 16.62
CA GLY A 22 8.36 -4.07 16.58
C GLY A 22 9.32 -4.23 15.39
N CYS A 23 9.02 -5.10 14.41
CA CYS A 23 9.83 -5.22 13.20
C CYS A 23 9.42 -4.17 12.17
N GLN A 24 10.37 -3.39 11.64
CA GLN A 24 10.07 -2.49 10.53
C GLN A 24 9.93 -3.29 9.22
N VAL A 25 8.77 -3.21 8.59
CA VAL A 25 8.50 -3.85 7.30
C VAL A 25 8.33 -2.77 6.23
N ILE A 26 9.11 -2.89 5.15
CA ILE A 26 8.97 -2.04 3.96
C ILE A 26 8.64 -2.97 2.79
N ALA A 27 7.51 -2.73 2.14
CA ALA A 27 7.05 -3.49 0.99
C ALA A 27 6.67 -2.54 -0.16
N ALA A 28 6.98 -2.93 -1.38
CA ALA A 28 6.56 -2.24 -2.59
C ALA A 28 5.58 -3.14 -3.34
N THR A 29 4.44 -2.59 -3.76
CA THR A 29 3.39 -3.34 -4.45
C THR A 29 2.64 -2.45 -5.43
N GLN A 30 2.13 -3.07 -6.50
CA GLN A 30 1.15 -2.48 -7.42
C GLN A 30 -0.24 -3.15 -7.26
N SER A 31 -0.39 -4.05 -6.29
CA SER A 31 -1.65 -4.76 -6.02
C SER A 31 -2.57 -3.92 -5.17
N THR A 32 -3.67 -3.46 -5.78
CA THR A 32 -4.76 -2.78 -5.07
C THR A 32 -5.38 -3.64 -3.98
N ASP A 33 -5.47 -4.96 -4.21
CA ASP A 33 -6.00 -5.91 -3.23
C ASP A 33 -5.15 -5.92 -1.96
N LEU A 34 -3.82 -5.98 -2.08
CA LEU A 34 -2.94 -5.94 -0.90
C LEU A 34 -3.01 -4.58 -0.20
N ILE A 35 -3.02 -3.48 -0.95
CA ILE A 35 -3.09 -2.11 -0.42
C ILE A 35 -4.35 -1.92 0.43
N SER A 36 -5.48 -2.52 0.04
CA SER A 36 -6.75 -2.40 0.76
C SER A 36 -6.77 -2.96 2.19
N TYR A 37 -5.72 -3.68 2.61
CA TYR A 37 -5.55 -4.18 3.98
C TYR A 37 -4.77 -3.23 4.90
N PHE A 38 -4.37 -2.04 4.43
CA PHE A 38 -3.57 -1.07 5.19
C PHE A 38 -4.28 0.28 5.28
N GLU A 39 -3.99 1.03 6.35
CA GLU A 39 -4.51 2.38 6.51
C GLU A 39 -3.74 3.37 5.59
N PRO A 40 -4.34 4.51 5.19
CA PRO A 40 -3.66 5.49 4.36
C PRO A 40 -2.28 5.91 4.88
N GLU A 41 -2.13 6.08 6.19
CA GLU A 41 -0.88 6.50 6.83
C GLU A 41 0.26 5.48 6.73
N ASP A 42 -0.08 4.22 6.47
CA ASP A 42 0.88 3.14 6.24
C ASP A 42 1.43 3.17 4.81
N ILE A 43 0.84 3.98 3.92
CA ILE A 43 1.11 3.98 2.49
C ILE A 43 1.95 5.21 2.10
N VAL A 44 3.03 4.95 1.36
CA VAL A 44 3.79 5.96 0.62
C VAL A 44 3.59 5.69 -0.86
N THR A 45 3.00 6.64 -1.58
CA THR A 45 2.92 6.59 -3.03
C THR A 45 4.20 7.13 -3.64
N VAL A 46 4.52 6.60 -4.83
CA VAL A 46 5.71 6.98 -5.59
C VAL A 46 5.27 7.29 -7.01
N ASP A 47 5.46 8.54 -7.42
CA ASP A 47 5.10 9.04 -8.73
C ASP A 47 6.30 9.57 -9.49
N ARG A 48 6.16 9.62 -10.81
CA ARG A 48 7.10 10.33 -11.67
C ARG A 48 6.45 11.60 -12.20
N VAL A 49 6.76 12.74 -11.59
CA VAL A 49 6.22 14.06 -11.96
C VAL A 49 7.30 14.86 -12.66
N LYS A 50 7.05 15.27 -13.91
CA LYS A 50 8.01 16.06 -14.73
C LYS A 50 9.42 15.45 -14.81
N GLY A 51 9.52 14.11 -14.77
CA GLY A 51 10.79 13.39 -14.84
C GLY A 51 11.45 13.10 -13.49
N GLU A 52 10.93 13.66 -12.40
CA GLU A 52 11.43 13.46 -11.03
C GLU A 52 10.57 12.44 -10.28
N THR A 53 11.20 11.68 -9.37
CA THR A 53 10.49 10.75 -8.49
C THR A 53 10.01 11.50 -7.24
N VAL A 54 8.69 11.51 -7.02
CA VAL A 54 8.04 12.16 -5.89
C VAL A 54 7.46 11.10 -4.97
N PHE A 55 7.85 11.13 -3.70
CA PHE A 55 7.29 10.28 -2.65
C PHE A 55 6.28 11.07 -1.85
N LYS A 56 5.08 10.51 -1.63
CA LYS A 56 4.05 11.15 -0.82
C LYS A 56 3.46 10.14 0.17
N ARG A 57 3.54 10.48 1.47
CA ARG A 57 2.82 9.78 2.53
C ARG A 57 1.36 10.22 2.50
N LEU A 58 0.41 9.29 2.58
CA LEU A 58 -1.00 9.67 2.66
C LEU A 58 -1.38 10.05 4.10
N SER A 59 -2.45 10.84 4.23
CA SER A 59 -3.04 11.19 5.52
C SER A 59 -4.36 10.47 5.76
N LYS A 60 -4.82 10.40 7.01
CA LYS A 60 -6.11 9.78 7.38
C LYS A 60 -7.30 10.38 6.64
N GLU A 61 -7.21 11.66 6.30
CA GLU A 61 -8.29 12.41 5.66
C GLU A 61 -8.37 12.15 4.14
N GLN A 62 -7.40 11.44 3.55
CA GLN A 62 -7.43 11.03 2.15
C GLN A 62 -8.22 9.74 2.00
N ASN A 63 -9.25 9.77 1.14
CA ASN A 63 -10.11 8.62 0.91
C ASN A 63 -9.37 7.57 0.08
N ALA A 64 -9.62 6.28 0.34
CA ALA A 64 -9.06 5.19 -0.46
C ALA A 64 -9.45 5.27 -1.96
N GLN A 65 -10.53 5.96 -2.30
CA GLN A 65 -10.91 6.25 -3.69
C GLN A 65 -9.98 7.26 -4.37
N ASP A 66 -9.38 8.19 -3.62
CA ASP A 66 -8.38 9.12 -4.17
C ASP A 66 -7.13 8.38 -4.67
N LEU A 67 -6.85 7.20 -4.10
CA LEU A 67 -5.76 6.32 -4.54
C LEU A 67 -6.05 5.61 -5.86
N VAL A 68 -7.30 5.23 -6.11
CA VAL A 68 -7.69 4.50 -7.33
C VAL A 68 -7.93 5.46 -8.49
N ILE A 69 -8.43 6.67 -8.22
CA ILE A 69 -8.82 7.64 -9.25
C ILE A 69 -7.62 8.50 -9.71
N GLY A 70 -6.64 8.75 -8.83
CA GLY A 70 -5.41 9.48 -9.18
C GLY A 70 -4.35 8.64 -9.90
N TYR A 71 -4.36 7.33 -9.71
CA TYR A 71 -3.36 6.38 -10.21
C TYR A 71 -4.05 5.36 -11.14
N LYS A 72 -4.55 5.83 -12.28
CA LYS A 72 -5.01 4.94 -13.35
C LYS A 72 -3.84 4.01 -13.74
N LEU A 73 -3.99 2.71 -13.45
CA LEU A 73 -3.19 1.64 -14.04
C LEU A 73 -3.31 1.66 -15.57
#